data_AF-A0A519HII7-F1
#
_entry.id   AF-A0A519HII7-F1
#
_cell.length_a   1.000
_cell.length_b   1.000
_cell.length_c   1.000
_cell.angle_alpha   90.00
_cell.angle_beta   90.00
_cell.angle_gamma   90.00
#
_symmetry.space_group_name_H-M   'P 1'
#
loop_
_entity.id
_entity.type
_entity.pdbx_description
1 polymer ?
#
loop_
_entity_poly.entity_id
_entity_poly.type
_entity_poly.pdbx_seq_one_letter_code
_entity_poly.pdbx_strand_id
1 'polypeptide(L)'
;MHKVAEPTARYAAAPEPAPERHVRLFRNGANQAVRIPKEFELPGSDALMWREGDRLIIEAVKPQHPKGSPAPLLAALDEMAKLGPIDDEFPDFDAGLLPLDDIDLERD
;
A
#
# COMPACT_ATOMS: atom_id res chain seq x y z
N MET A 1 30.99 21.79 35.26
CA MET A 1 29.81 20.90 35.36
C MET A 1 28.80 21.38 34.34
N HIS A 2 28.56 20.53 33.34
CA HIS A 2 27.77 20.85 32.14
C HIS A 2 26.30 20.98 32.51
N LYS A 3 25.71 22.15 32.28
CA LYS A 3 24.26 22.34 32.30
C LYS A 3 23.72 21.64 31.05
N VAL A 4 23.16 20.45 31.25
CA VAL A 4 22.52 19.68 30.18
C VAL A 4 21.31 20.49 29.70
N ALA A 5 21.32 20.84 28.42
CA ALA A 5 20.19 21.49 27.77
C ALA A 5 19.02 20.51 27.74
N GLU A 6 17.87 20.93 28.30
CA GLU A 6 16.62 20.21 28.13
C GLU A 6 16.25 20.17 26.64
N PRO A 7 15.84 19.03 26.07
CA PRO A 7 15.40 19.00 24.70
C PRO A 7 14.05 19.71 24.65
N THR A 8 14.04 20.90 24.06
CA THR A 8 12.82 21.58 23.64
C THR A 8 12.13 20.69 22.61
N ALA A 9 11.22 19.86 23.10
CA ALA A 9 10.22 19.20 22.27
C ALA A 9 9.51 20.30 21.50
N ARG A 10 9.76 20.34 20.20
CA ARG A 10 9.01 21.16 19.25
C ARG A 10 7.57 20.69 19.37
N TYR A 11 6.74 21.44 20.10
CA TYR A 11 5.30 21.35 19.97
C TYR A 11 4.97 21.80 18.55
N ALA A 12 5.02 20.88 17.59
CA ALA A 12 4.26 21.01 16.37
C ALA A 12 2.83 21.34 16.83
N ALA A 13 2.31 22.49 16.39
CA ALA A 13 0.98 22.95 16.76
C ALA A 13 0.01 21.77 16.65
N ALA A 14 -0.72 21.50 17.74
CA ALA A 14 -1.76 20.49 17.72
C ALA A 14 -2.66 20.78 16.51
N PRO A 15 -3.00 19.78 15.68
CA PRO A 15 -3.91 20.01 14.57
C PRO A 15 -5.20 20.63 15.13
N GLU A 16 -5.69 21.70 14.49
CA GLU A 16 -7.00 22.29 14.74
C GLU A 16 -8.03 21.15 14.93
N PRO A 17 -8.90 21.20 15.96
CA PRO A 17 -9.82 20.11 16.23
C PRO A 17 -10.67 19.86 14.99
N ALA A 18 -10.48 18.68 14.40
CA ALA A 18 -11.33 18.21 13.32
C ALA A 18 -12.79 18.26 13.80
N PRO A 19 -13.75 18.56 12.91
CA PRO A 19 -15.16 18.60 13.28
C PRO A 19 -15.55 17.30 14.01
N GLU A 20 -16.31 17.39 15.10
CA GLU A 20 -16.81 16.21 15.79
C GLU A 20 -18.19 15.83 15.25
N ARG A 21 -18.40 14.53 14.95
CA ARG A 21 -19.69 14.03 14.47
C ARG A 21 -20.14 12.84 15.30
N HIS A 22 -21.33 12.95 15.88
CA HIS A 22 -21.95 11.82 16.56
C HIS A 22 -22.45 10.80 15.51
N VAL A 23 -21.92 9.58 15.60
CA VAL A 23 -22.25 8.46 14.70
C VAL A 23 -22.87 7.31 15.49
N ARG A 24 -23.74 6.54 14.85
CA ARG A 24 -24.36 5.35 15.45
C ARG A 24 -23.60 4.09 15.05
N LEU A 25 -23.34 3.24 16.04
CA LEU A 25 -22.84 1.88 15.81
C LEU A 25 -24.01 0.99 15.38
N PHE A 26 -23.74 0.06 14.47
CA PHE A 26 -24.72 -0.91 13.99
C PHE A 26 -24.06 -2.29 13.78
N ARG A 27 -24.86 -3.29 13.40
CA ARG A 27 -24.37 -4.64 13.08
C ARG A 27 -24.37 -4.87 11.57
N ASN A 28 -23.29 -5.46 11.08
CA ASN A 28 -23.17 -6.02 9.73
C ASN A 28 -22.84 -7.52 9.87
N GLY A 29 -23.88 -8.35 9.85
CA GLY A 29 -23.77 -9.77 10.23
C GLY A 29 -23.29 -9.92 11.68
N ALA A 30 -22.23 -10.69 11.88
CA ALA A 30 -21.59 -10.86 13.19
C ALA A 30 -20.77 -9.63 13.64
N ASN A 31 -20.44 -8.71 12.72
CA ASN A 31 -19.51 -7.63 12.98
C ASN A 31 -20.22 -6.37 13.49
N GLN A 32 -19.56 -5.61 14.37
CA GLN A 32 -19.95 -4.23 14.66
C GLN A 32 -19.37 -3.31 13.59
N ALA A 33 -20.15 -2.34 13.14
CA ALA A 33 -19.76 -1.40 12.10
C ALA A 33 -20.19 0.03 12.46
N VAL A 34 -19.47 1.00 11.88
CA VAL A 34 -19.80 2.42 11.91
C VAL A 34 -19.75 2.94 10.48
N ARG A 35 -20.67 3.83 10.12
CA ARG A 35 -20.60 4.53 8.84
C ARG A 35 -19.63 5.69 9.00
N ILE A 36 -18.62 5.76 8.14
CA ILE A 36 -17.70 6.89 8.10
C ILE A 36 -18.36 8.01 7.27
N PRO A 37 -18.68 9.17 7.86
CA PRO A 37 -19.22 10.31 7.11
C PRO A 37 -18.19 10.82 6.08
N LYS A 38 -18.67 11.48 5.02
CA LYS A 38 -17.84 11.90 3.88
C LYS A 38 -16.64 12.76 4.27
N GLU A 39 -16.82 13.61 5.27
CA GLU A 39 -15.80 14.51 5.81
C GLU A 39 -14.68 13.79 6.58
N PHE A 40 -14.87 12.51 6.95
CA PHE A 40 -13.88 11.66 7.61
C PHE A 40 -13.44 10.46 6.74
N GLU A 41 -13.80 10.43 5.45
CA GLU A 41 -13.39 9.36 4.56
C GLU A 41 -11.86 9.26 4.50
N LEU A 42 -11.36 8.05 4.73
CA LEU A 42 -9.94 7.75 4.62
C LEU A 42 -9.57 7.54 3.14
N PRO A 43 -8.38 7.99 2.70
CA PRO A 43 -7.91 7.70 1.36
C PRO A 43 -7.59 6.21 1.21
N GLY A 44 -7.83 5.67 0.02
CA GLY A 44 -7.50 4.28 -0.32
C GLY A 44 -8.61 3.28 -0.01
N SER A 45 -8.25 1.99 0.04
CA SER A 45 -9.15 0.86 0.27
C SER A 45 -8.93 0.16 1.61
N ASP A 46 -7.79 0.41 2.25
CA ASP A 46 -7.31 -0.38 3.37
C ASP A 46 -6.95 0.54 4.54
N ALA A 47 -7.20 0.05 5.76
CA ALA A 47 -6.90 0.77 6.98
C ALA A 47 -6.44 -0.18 8.09
N LEU A 48 -5.53 0.30 8.94
CA LEU A 48 -5.16 -0.35 10.19
C LEU A 48 -6.11 0.12 11.28
N MET A 49 -6.45 -0.79 12.20
CA MET A 49 -7.33 -0.50 13.31
C MET A 49 -6.73 -1.05 14.61
N TRP A 50 -6.66 -0.20 15.63
CA TRP A 50 -6.24 -0.61 16.98
C TRP A 50 -7.00 0.18 18.04
N ARG A 51 -6.90 -0.29 19.29
CA ARG A 51 -7.57 0.30 20.44
C ARG A 51 -6.56 0.93 21.37
N GLU A 52 -6.84 2.15 21.80
CA GLU A 52 -6.11 2.86 22.85
C GLU A 52 -7.09 3.27 23.95
N GLY A 53 -7.14 2.47 25.02
CA GLY A 53 -8.16 2.60 26.07
C GLY A 53 -9.59 2.45 25.51
N ASP A 54 -10.38 3.51 25.64
CA ASP A 54 -11.77 3.56 25.14
C ASP A 54 -11.88 4.09 23.70
N ARG A 55 -10.76 4.42 23.05
CA ARG A 55 -10.73 4.93 21.69
C ARG A 55 -10.43 3.82 20.70
N LEU A 56 -11.16 3.80 19.60
CA LEU A 56 -10.84 3.00 18.42
C LEU A 56 -10.17 3.93 17.41
N ILE A 57 -8.91 3.63 17.06
CA ILE A 57 -8.13 4.42 16.11
C ILE A 57 -8.09 3.66 14.80
N ILE A 58 -8.36 4.37 13.70
CA ILE A 58 -8.33 3.83 12.34
C ILE A 58 -7.39 4.71 11.52
N GLU A 59 -6.35 4.12 10.94
CA GLU A 59 -5.35 4.81 10.12
C GLU A 59 -5.35 4.26 8.69
N ALA A 60 -5.35 5.15 7.70
CA ALA A 60 -5.30 4.76 6.29
C ALA A 60 -3.97 4.08 5.95
N VAL A 61 -4.03 2.91 5.31
CA VAL A 61 -2.84 2.26 4.76
C VAL A 61 -2.47 2.95 3.46
N LYS A 62 -1.29 3.57 3.42
CA LYS A 62 -0.73 4.07 2.16
C LYS A 62 -0.31 2.86 1.33
N PRO A 63 -0.81 2.69 0.10
CA PRO A 63 -0.35 1.62 -0.76
C PRO A 63 1.16 1.79 -0.98
N GLN A 64 1.92 0.72 -0.74
CA GLN A 64 3.39 0.72 -0.93
C GLN A 64 3.78 1.13 -2.35
N HIS A 65 2.93 0.78 -3.32
CA HIS A 65 3.12 1.07 -4.72
C HIS A 65 1.87 1.78 -5.29
N PRO A 66 1.91 3.12 -5.44
CA PRO A 66 0.82 3.86 -6.05
C PRO A 66 0.56 3.38 -7.48
N LYS A 67 -0.72 3.25 -7.87
CA LYS A 67 -1.10 2.92 -9.25
C LYS A 67 -0.57 4.00 -10.21
N GLY A 68 0.06 3.58 -11.30
CA GLY A 68 0.67 4.48 -12.28
C GLY A 68 2.03 5.06 -11.86
N SER A 69 2.57 4.68 -10.70
CA SER A 69 3.94 5.05 -10.31
C SER A 69 4.95 4.02 -10.82
N PRO A 70 6.22 4.42 -11.03
CA PRO A 70 7.31 3.48 -11.31
C PRO A 70 7.80 2.74 -10.07
N ALA A 71 7.28 3.06 -8.87
CA ALA A 71 7.74 2.49 -7.60
C ALA A 71 7.73 0.95 -7.54
N PRO A 72 6.69 0.22 -8.01
CA PRO A 72 6.72 -1.24 -8.02
C PRO A 72 7.77 -1.81 -8.98
N LEU A 73 8.01 -1.16 -10.13
CA LEU A 73 9.06 -1.56 -11.06
C LEU A 73 10.45 -1.36 -10.43
N LEU A 74 10.68 -0.21 -9.79
CA LEU A 74 11.93 0.06 -9.09
C LEU A 74 12.18 -0.96 -7.97
N ALA A 75 11.17 -1.27 -7.16
CA ALA A 75 11.28 -2.27 -6.11
C ALA A 75 11.62 -3.67 -6.68
N ALA A 76 10.98 -4.08 -7.78
CA ALA A 76 11.30 -5.33 -8.45
C ALA A 76 12.74 -5.36 -8.98
N LEU A 77 13.21 -4.27 -9.59
CA LEU A 77 14.59 -4.16 -10.07
C LEU A 77 15.60 -4.20 -8.91
N ASP A 78 15.30 -3.56 -7.78
CA ASP A 78 16.14 -3.61 -6.58
C ASP A 78 16.22 -5.04 -6.01
N GLU A 79 15.12 -5.80 -5.99
CA GLU A 79 15.15 -7.21 -5.58
C GLU A 79 15.96 -8.08 -6.56
N MET A 80 15.80 -7.86 -7.87
CA MET A 80 16.59 -8.57 -8.88
C MET A 80 18.08 -8.25 -8.76
N ALA A 81 18.44 -6.99 -8.48
CA ALA A 81 19.82 -6.59 -8.27
C ALA A 81 20.48 -7.30 -7.08
N LYS A 82 19.71 -7.67 -6.04
CA LYS A 82 20.21 -8.44 -4.89
C LYS A 82 20.52 -9.90 -5.23
N LEU A 83 19.84 -10.47 -6.23
CA LEU A 83 20.07 -11.84 -6.68
C LEU A 83 21.37 -11.97 -7.47
N GLY A 84 21.89 -10.86 -8.00
CA GLY A 84 23.12 -10.85 -8.79
C GLY A 84 22.91 -11.36 -10.22
N PRO A 85 23.96 -11.31 -11.06
CA PRO A 85 23.91 -11.86 -12.40
C PRO A 85 23.69 -13.38 -12.36
N ILE A 86 22.88 -13.87 -13.29
CA ILE A 86 22.68 -15.30 -13.52
C ILE A 86 23.68 -15.73 -14.59
N ASP A 87 24.57 -16.66 -14.24
CA ASP A 87 25.58 -17.22 -15.14
C ASP A 87 25.06 -18.45 -15.92
N ASP A 88 23.86 -18.94 -15.59
CA ASP A 88 23.22 -20.04 -16.30
C ASP A 88 22.90 -19.62 -17.74
N GLU A 89 23.30 -20.45 -18.69
CA GLU A 89 22.96 -20.26 -20.09
C GLU A 89 21.45 -20.43 -20.28
N PHE A 90 20.83 -19.47 -20.95
CA PHE A 90 19.41 -19.54 -21.24
C PHE A 90 19.17 -20.75 -22.17
N PRO A 91 18.31 -21.71 -21.78
CA PRO A 91 18.16 -22.93 -22.56
C PRO A 91 17.50 -22.64 -23.90
N ASP A 92 17.83 -23.45 -24.91
CA ASP A 92 17.17 -23.41 -26.21
C ASP A 92 15.75 -23.99 -26.07
N PHE A 93 14.77 -23.13 -25.84
CA PHE A 93 13.36 -23.51 -25.81
C PHE A 93 12.79 -23.82 -27.20
N ASP A 94 13.50 -23.41 -28.26
CA ASP A 94 13.10 -23.66 -29.63
C ASP A 94 13.56 -25.05 -30.11
N ALA A 95 14.43 -25.71 -29.34
CA ALA A 95 14.90 -27.07 -29.61
C ALA A 95 13.74 -28.07 -29.69
N GLY A 96 13.43 -28.50 -30.91
CA GLY A 96 12.37 -29.48 -31.17
C GLY A 96 10.98 -28.89 -31.30
N LEU A 97 10.84 -27.56 -31.33
CA LEU A 97 9.61 -26.94 -31.80
C LEU A 97 9.36 -27.32 -33.25
N LEU A 98 8.10 -27.59 -33.56
CA LEU A 98 7.63 -27.68 -34.93
C LEU A 98 7.78 -26.31 -35.60
N PRO A 99 7.91 -26.26 -36.95
CA PRO A 99 7.84 -24.99 -37.66
C PRO A 99 6.56 -24.24 -37.29
N LEU A 100 6.64 -22.90 -37.31
CA LEU A 100 5.46 -22.05 -37.17
C LEU A 100 4.39 -22.49 -38.19
N ASP A 101 3.14 -22.46 -37.76
CA ASP A 101 2.03 -22.63 -38.67
C ASP A 101 2.08 -21.56 -39.77
N ASP A 102 1.57 -21.90 -40.97
CA ASP A 102 1.45 -20.93 -42.05
C ASP A 102 0.55 -19.76 -41.61
N ILE A 103 0.98 -18.54 -41.89
CA ILE A 103 0.22 -17.33 -41.57
C ILE A 103 -0.89 -17.17 -42.63
N ASP A 104 -2.12 -17.53 -42.28
CA ASP A 104 -3.30 -17.27 -43.10
C ASP A 104 -3.79 -15.82 -42.90
N LEU A 105 -3.46 -14.96 -43.86
CA LEU A 105 -3.86 -13.54 -43.89
C LEU A 105 -5.23 -13.32 -44.55
N GLU A 106 -5.90 -14.36 -45.05
CA GLU A 106 -7.12 -14.25 -45.85
C GLU A 106 -8.38 -14.75 -45.12
N ARG A 107 -8.32 -14.93 -43.80
CA ARG A 107 -9.51 -15.28 -43.02
C ARG A 107 -10.40 -14.05 -42.81
N ASP A 108 -11.51 -14.01 -43.56
CA ASP A 108 -12.67 -13.11 -43.34
C ASP A 108 -13.22 -13.19 -41.89
#